data_AF-A0A2E5EL70-F1
#
_entry.id   AF-A0A2E5EL70-F1
#
_cell.length_a   1.000
_cell.length_b   1.000
_cell.length_c   1.000
_cell.angle_alpha   90.00
_cell.angle_beta   90.00
_cell.angle_gamma   90.00
#
_symmetry.space_group_name_H-M   'P 1'
#
loop_
_entity.id
_entity.type
_entity.pdbx_description
1 polymer ?
#
loop_
_entity_poly.entity_id
_entity_poly.type
_entity_poly.pdbx_seq_one_letter_code
_entity_poly.pdbx_strand_id
1 'polypeptide(L)'
;MGYGDIGPFGNKVNQTPHLDRMAKEGNLLWQFYVSNTACTPSRSALMTGSSPHRIGMDGKVVFPGEKRGLNPKEITIAEMLKEEGYATG
;
A
#
# COMPACT_ATOMS: atom_id res chain seq x y z
N MET A 1 -4.26 -9.27 3.87
CA MET A 1 -3.45 -10.39 3.37
C MET A 1 -2.33 -10.60 4.37
N GLY A 2 -2.30 -11.76 4.99
CA GLY A 2 -1.21 -12.22 5.83
C GLY A 2 -0.02 -12.69 4.99
N TYR A 3 1.14 -12.76 5.62
CA TYR A 3 2.40 -13.11 4.97
C TYR A 3 2.35 -14.49 4.29
N GLY A 4 1.74 -15.49 4.94
CA GLY A 4 1.62 -16.86 4.42
C GLY A 4 0.36 -17.14 3.62
N ASP A 5 -0.37 -16.12 3.14
CA ASP A 5 -1.65 -16.33 2.45
C ASP A 5 -1.48 -16.81 1.01
N ILE A 6 -0.31 -16.62 0.39
CA ILE A 6 -0.09 -16.86 -1.04
C ILE A 6 1.01 -17.91 -1.29
N GLY A 7 0.92 -18.60 -2.43
CA GLY A 7 1.82 -19.69 -2.83
C GLY A 7 3.33 -19.37 -2.70
N PRO A 8 3.82 -18.19 -3.15
CA PRO A 8 5.25 -17.86 -3.07
C PRO A 8 5.80 -17.79 -1.65
N PHE A 9 4.95 -17.62 -0.64
CA PHE A 9 5.31 -17.59 0.78
C PHE A 9 4.92 -18.90 1.51
N GLY A 10 4.69 -19.98 0.77
CA GLY A 10 4.53 -21.34 1.30
C GLY A 10 3.08 -21.80 1.52
N ASN A 11 2.08 -21.03 1.09
CA ASN A 11 0.69 -21.48 1.18
C ASN A 11 0.43 -22.67 0.23
N LYS A 12 -0.17 -23.74 0.74
CA LYS A 12 -0.52 -24.94 -0.05
C LYS A 12 -2.03 -25.13 -0.26
N VAL A 13 -2.85 -24.28 0.32
CA VAL A 13 -4.32 -24.38 0.33
C VAL A 13 -4.92 -23.35 -0.63
N ASN A 14 -4.49 -22.09 -0.53
CA ASN A 14 -4.96 -21.01 -1.38
C ASN A 14 -4.32 -21.12 -2.76
N GLN A 15 -5.14 -21.20 -3.80
CA GLN A 15 -4.67 -21.23 -5.18
C GLN A 15 -4.42 -19.81 -5.66
N THR A 16 -3.14 -19.45 -5.87
CA THR A 16 -2.72 -18.11 -6.32
C THR A 16 -1.92 -18.14 -7.63
N PRO A 17 -2.36 -18.86 -8.67
CA PRO A 17 -1.50 -19.17 -9.83
C PRO A 17 -0.94 -17.94 -10.56
N HIS A 18 -1.66 -16.83 -10.57
CA HIS A 18 -1.19 -15.58 -11.18
C HIS A 18 -0.11 -14.88 -10.34
N LEU A 19 -0.20 -14.95 -9.01
CA LEU A 19 0.84 -14.43 -8.11
C LEU A 19 2.06 -15.35 -8.09
N ASP A 20 1.84 -16.67 -8.19
CA ASP A 20 2.91 -17.65 -8.31
C ASP A 20 3.74 -17.40 -9.57
N ARG A 21 3.07 -17.14 -10.71
CA ARG A 21 3.72 -16.75 -11.96
C ARG A 21 4.48 -15.44 -11.82
N MET A 22 3.84 -14.41 -11.24
CA MET A 22 4.48 -13.10 -11.03
C MET A 22 5.74 -13.21 -10.17
N ALA A 23 5.71 -14.03 -9.12
CA ALA A 23 6.88 -14.27 -8.27
C ALA A 23 8.01 -15.02 -8.99
N LYS A 24 7.68 -15.95 -9.89
CA LYS A 24 8.64 -16.70 -10.69
C LYS A 24 9.30 -15.88 -11.79
N GLU A 25 8.55 -14.96 -12.40
CA GLU A 25 9.01 -14.09 -13.50
C GLU A 25 9.65 -12.79 -13.02
N GLY A 26 9.41 -12.41 -11.76
CA GLY A 26 9.88 -11.16 -11.15
C GLY A 26 10.81 -11.39 -9.95
N ASN A 27 10.74 -10.46 -9.00
CA ASN A 27 11.48 -10.52 -7.75
C ASN A 27 10.54 -10.73 -6.57
N LEU A 28 10.95 -11.58 -5.63
CA LEU A 28 10.24 -11.78 -4.36
C LEU A 28 10.90 -10.95 -3.25
N LEU A 29 10.10 -10.15 -2.56
CA LEU A 29 10.55 -9.39 -1.40
C LEU A 29 10.23 -10.16 -0.11
N TRP A 30 11.23 -10.84 0.44
CA TRP A 30 11.11 -11.58 1.70
C TRP A 30 10.89 -10.69 2.92
N GLN A 31 11.31 -9.43 2.84
CA GLN A 31 11.33 -8.46 3.93
C GLN A 31 10.74 -7.13 3.46
N PHE A 32 9.46 -7.16 3.09
CA PHE A 32 8.70 -5.96 2.74
C PHE A 32 7.82 -5.52 3.91
N TYR A 33 8.04 -4.31 4.40
CA TYR A 33 7.34 -3.76 5.55
C TYR A 33 6.51 -2.55 5.18
N VAL A 34 5.34 -2.44 5.81
CA VAL A 34 4.50 -1.24 5.76
C VAL A 34 4.80 -0.33 6.93
N SER A 35 4.55 0.97 6.78
CA SER A 35 4.77 1.96 7.84
C SER A 35 3.85 1.79 9.06
N ASN A 36 2.72 1.10 8.90
CA ASN A 36 1.75 0.84 9.95
C ASN A 36 0.87 -0.38 9.61
N THR A 37 0.35 -1.07 10.62
CA THR A 37 -0.53 -2.24 10.47
C THR A 37 -1.98 -1.88 10.15
N ALA A 38 -2.40 -0.64 10.41
CA ALA A 38 -3.76 -0.15 10.11
C ALA A 38 -3.88 0.43 8.68
N CYS A 39 -5.06 0.31 8.08
CA CYS A 39 -5.26 0.62 6.66
C CYS A 39 -5.00 2.09 6.30
N THR A 40 -5.57 3.04 7.05
CA THR A 40 -5.42 4.48 6.80
C THR A 40 -3.95 4.93 6.86
N PRO A 41 -3.20 4.73 7.96
CA PRO A 41 -1.80 5.15 8.02
C PRO A 41 -0.96 4.45 6.95
N SER A 42 -1.12 3.13 6.78
CA SER A 42 -0.37 2.35 5.77
C SER A 42 -0.57 2.90 4.35
N ARG A 43 -1.83 3.14 3.96
CA ARG A 43 -2.17 3.69 2.63
C ARG A 43 -1.68 5.11 2.45
N SER A 44 -1.82 5.96 3.47
CA SER A 44 -1.34 7.35 3.39
C SER A 44 0.18 7.42 3.15
N ALA A 45 0.95 6.54 3.80
CA ALA A 45 2.39 6.45 3.58
C ALA A 45 2.75 5.89 2.20
N LEU A 46 2.03 4.86 1.74
CA LEU A 46 2.22 4.32 0.39
C LEU A 46 2.01 5.38 -0.69
N MET A 47 0.97 6.21 -0.55
CA MET A 47 0.66 7.22 -1.56
C MET A 47 1.65 8.39 -1.54
N THR A 48 2.15 8.80 -0.38
CA THR A 48 2.93 10.05 -0.21
C THR A 48 4.43 9.82 -0.01
N GLY A 49 4.87 8.58 0.19
CA GLY A 49 6.24 8.27 0.61
C GLY A 49 6.62 8.80 2.00
N SER A 50 5.65 9.30 2.78
CA SER A 50 5.90 9.96 4.07
C SER A 50 5.50 9.08 5.25
N SER A 51 6.20 9.25 6.39
CA SER A 51 5.76 8.67 7.67
C SER A 51 4.34 9.15 8.00
N PRO A 52 3.40 8.27 8.40
CA PRO A 52 2.05 8.67 8.77
C PRO A 52 2.01 9.75 9.86
N HIS A 53 3.00 9.76 10.76
CA HIS A 53 3.11 10.76 11.81
C HIS A 53 3.37 12.17 11.24
N ARG A 54 4.24 12.28 10.21
CA ARG A 54 4.55 13.56 9.53
C ARG A 54 3.28 14.19 8.95
N ILE A 55 2.41 13.36 8.38
CA ILE A 55 1.22 13.80 7.62
C ILE A 55 -0.07 13.76 8.45
N GLY A 56 0.02 13.51 9.76
CA GLY A 56 -1.15 13.50 10.67
C GLY A 56 -2.10 12.32 10.47
N MET A 57 -1.63 11.21 9.91
CA MET A 57 -2.41 10.03 9.58
C MET A 57 -2.07 8.79 10.44
N ASP A 58 -1.25 8.94 11.48
CA ASP A 58 -0.82 7.89 12.42
C ASP A 58 -1.90 7.45 13.44
N GLY A 59 -3.07 8.10 13.42
CA GLY A 59 -4.21 7.75 14.27
C GLY A 59 -5.01 6.54 13.80
N LYS A 60 -6.23 6.40 14.33
CA LYS A 60 -7.17 5.34 13.96
C LYS A 60 -7.54 5.42 12.48
N VAL A 61 -8.04 4.30 11.97
CA VAL A 61 -8.69 4.25 10.66
C VAL A 61 -9.74 5.36 10.53
N VAL A 62 -9.79 6.02 9.39
CA VAL A 62 -10.80 7.04 9.10
C VAL A 62 -12.10 6.33 8.73
N PHE A 63 -13.18 6.67 9.44
CA PHE A 63 -14.52 6.20 9.16
C PHE A 63 -15.30 7.17 8.24
N PRO A 64 -16.33 6.68 7.54
CA PRO A 64 -17.21 7.52 6.74
C PRO A 64 -17.77 8.69 7.55
N GLY A 65 -17.70 9.90 6.97
CA GLY A 65 -18.22 11.12 7.61
C GLY A 65 -17.24 11.83 8.56
N GLU A 66 -16.07 11.26 8.85
CA GLU A 66 -15.02 11.99 9.56
C GLU A 66 -14.49 13.15 8.71
N LYS A 67 -14.21 14.29 9.35
CA LYS A 67 -13.56 15.45 8.72
C LYS A 67 -12.06 15.23 8.47
N ARG A 68 -11.48 14.23 9.11
CA ARG A 68 -10.05 13.91 9.01
C ARG A 68 -9.81 13.09 7.75
N GLY A 69 -8.82 13.52 6.96
CA GLY A 69 -8.39 12.84 5.76
C GLY A 69 -6.94 13.25 5.43
N LEU A 70 -6.42 12.70 4.34
CA LEU A 70 -5.11 13.12 3.84
C LEU A 70 -5.16 14.63 3.54
N ASN A 71 -4.16 15.37 4.03
CA ASN A 71 -4.07 16.80 3.77
C ASN A 71 -3.99 17.05 2.26
N PRO A 72 -4.87 17.88 1.66
CA PRO A 72 -4.90 18.14 0.21
C PRO A 72 -3.61 18.75 -0.36
N LYS A 73 -2.67 19.17 0.50
CA LYS A 73 -1.35 19.68 0.10
C LYS A 73 -0.27 18.60 0.02
N GLU A 74 -0.54 17.37 0.46
CA GLU A 74 0.41 16.27 0.25
C GLU A 74 0.35 15.83 -1.21
N ILE A 75 1.53 15.57 -1.78
CA ILE A 75 1.65 15.08 -3.15
C ILE A 75 1.66 13.55 -3.10
N THR A 76 0.82 12.93 -3.91
CA THR A 76 0.75 11.48 -4.08
C THR A 76 1.58 11.02 -5.28
N ILE A 77 2.00 9.75 -5.28
CA ILE A 77 2.65 9.11 -6.43
C ILE A 77 1.79 9.20 -7.69
N ALA A 78 0.45 9.20 -7.56
CA ALA A 78 -0.44 9.39 -8.70
C ALA A 78 -0.33 10.80 -9.28
N GLU A 79 -0.31 11.85 -8.45
CA GLU A 79 -0.12 13.23 -8.92
C GLU A 79 1.24 13.42 -9.59
N MET A 80 2.31 12.88 -8.99
CA MET A 80 3.65 12.91 -9.60
C MET A 80 3.68 12.24 -10.98
N LEU A 81 3.10 11.05 -11.12
CA LEU A 81 3.07 10.33 -12.40
C LEU A 81 2.17 11.02 -13.42
N LYS A 82 1.08 11.66 -12.98
CA LYS A 82 0.19 12.40 -13.85
C LYS A 82 0.88 13.62 -14.48
N GLU A 83 1.74 14.30 -13.73
CA GLU A 83 2.58 15.39 -14.26
C GLU A 83 3.52 14.91 -15.38
N GLU A 84 3.99 13.66 -15.30
CA GLU A 84 4.81 12.99 -16.32
C GLU A 84 3.98 12.37 -17.47
N GLY A 85 2.68 12.67 -17.56
CA GLY A 85 1.81 12.24 -18.66
C GLY A 85 1.22 10.83 -18.52
N TYR A 86 1.33 10.19 -17.35
CA TYR A 86 0.68 8.91 -17.11
C TYR A 86 -0.83 9.07 -16.95
N ALA A 87 -1.59 8.12 -17.51
CA ALA A 87 -3.00 7.94 -17.17
C ALA A 87 -3.10 7.28 -15.78
N THR A 88 -3.78 7.95 -14.85
CA THR A 88 -3.95 7.50 -13.45
C THR A 88 -5.40 7.11 -13.16
N GLY A 89 -5.64 5.98 -12.49
CA GLY A 89 -6.97 5.47 -12.13
C GLY A 89 -6.97 4.39 -11.07
#